data_AF-R9X7J1-F1
#
_entry.id   AF-R9X7J1-F1
#
_cell.length_a   1.000
_cell.length_b   1.000
_cell.length_c   1.000
_cell.angle_alpha   90.00
_cell.angle_beta   90.00
_cell.angle_gamma   90.00
#
_symmetry.space_group_name_H-M   'P 1'
#
loop_
_entity.id
_entity.type
_entity.pdbx_description
1 polymer ?
#
loop_
_entity_poly.entity_id
_entity_poly.type
_entity_poly.pdbx_seq_one_letter_code
_entity_poly.pdbx_strand_id
1 'polypeptide(L)'
;MLHRELQKAIPPALLGLNESTQNELELTAVHFSNKTLLHIRFNGEMDATYEVQPRGAGGLGADVGAPHGRAAHTLGAEEDEEEDFVEDRLSNYSVAMKMGNSNDMKLPVVVMQIAELYERAVYPSVFGAQSQAGPDLGLLVTLSSRFWRTGGAGSSASSSDFDRLMFVLQSIREMYGI
;
A
#
# COMPACT_ATOMS: atom_id res chain seq x y z
N MET A 1 -3.53 -16.70 -13.44
CA MET A 1 -4.34 -16.10 -12.36
C MET A 1 -3.81 -16.66 -11.05
N LEU A 2 -3.32 -15.81 -10.16
CA LEU A 2 -2.82 -16.21 -8.84
C LEU A 2 -3.81 -15.77 -7.77
N HIS A 3 -4.11 -16.67 -6.84
CA HIS A 3 -4.97 -16.41 -5.69
C HIS A 3 -4.17 -16.61 -4.40
N ARG A 4 -4.32 -15.69 -3.43
CA ARG A 4 -3.74 -15.79 -2.09
C ARG A 4 -4.76 -15.38 -1.04
N GLU A 5 -4.70 -16.02 0.11
CA GLU A 5 -5.58 -15.73 1.24
C GLU A 5 -4.84 -15.87 2.56
N LEU A 6 -5.26 -15.09 3.56
CA LEU A 6 -4.79 -15.20 4.94
C LEU A 6 -5.92 -14.77 5.87
N GLN A 7 -6.20 -15.57 6.89
CA GLN A 7 -7.12 -15.21 7.97
C GLN A 7 -6.35 -15.15 9.28
N LYS A 8 -6.50 -14.05 10.02
CA LYS A 8 -5.72 -13.79 11.22
C LYS A 8 -6.54 -13.10 12.30
N ALA A 9 -6.41 -13.58 13.53
CA ALA A 9 -7.00 -12.90 14.70
C ALA A 9 -6.28 -11.56 14.94
N ILE A 10 -7.06 -10.51 15.21
CA ILE A 10 -6.53 -9.18 15.52
C ILE A 10 -6.25 -9.13 17.03
N PRO A 11 -5.00 -8.81 17.44
CA PRO A 11 -4.68 -8.61 18.85
C PRO A 11 -5.63 -7.57 19.49
N PRO A 12 -6.30 -7.89 20.62
CA PRO A 12 -7.26 -6.97 21.27
C PRO A 12 -6.64 -5.60 21.61
N ALA A 13 -5.35 -5.59 21.94
CA ALA A 13 -4.57 -4.38 22.21
C ALA A 13 -4.57 -3.38 21.04
N LEU A 14 -4.60 -3.84 19.78
CA LEU A 14 -4.63 -2.95 18.60
C LEU A 14 -5.96 -2.20 18.46
N LEU A 15 -7.05 -2.78 18.98
CA LEU A 15 -8.39 -2.20 18.92
C LEU A 15 -8.76 -1.44 20.20
N GLY A 16 -7.92 -1.49 21.24
CA GLY A 16 -8.25 -0.95 22.56
C GLY A 16 -9.47 -1.62 23.18
N LEU A 17 -9.74 -2.87 22.80
CA LEU A 17 -10.89 -3.65 23.24
C LEU A 17 -10.47 -4.67 24.31
N ASN A 18 -11.45 -5.07 25.13
CA ASN A 18 -11.25 -6.14 26.11
C ASN A 18 -10.99 -7.49 25.40
N GLU A 19 -10.20 -8.37 26.04
CA GLU A 19 -9.79 -9.68 25.51
C GLU A 19 -10.95 -10.62 25.16
N SER A 20 -12.17 -10.32 25.60
CA SER A 20 -13.37 -11.12 25.31
C SER A 20 -13.90 -10.97 23.89
N THR A 21 -13.48 -9.94 23.14
CA THR A 21 -13.97 -9.70 21.77
C THR A 21 -13.00 -10.30 20.76
N GLN A 22 -13.36 -11.43 20.16
CA GLN A 22 -12.60 -11.99 19.03
C GLN A 22 -12.91 -11.17 17.78
N ASN A 23 -11.89 -10.47 17.28
CA ASN A 23 -11.94 -9.78 16.00
C ASN A 23 -10.96 -10.44 15.05
N GLU A 24 -11.31 -10.48 13.77
CA GLU A 24 -10.52 -11.11 12.73
C GLU A 24 -10.31 -10.20 11.53
N LEU A 25 -9.15 -10.39 10.91
CA LEU A 25 -8.76 -9.81 9.63
C LEU A 25 -8.70 -10.94 8.60
N GLU A 26 -9.48 -10.83 7.53
CA GLU A 26 -9.35 -11.71 6.38
C GLU A 26 -8.77 -10.92 5.20
N LEU A 27 -7.68 -11.44 4.64
CA LEU A 27 -7.04 -10.92 3.45
C LEU A 27 -7.27 -11.88 2.30
N THR A 28 -7.64 -11.36 1.14
CA THR A 28 -7.74 -12.13 -0.09
C THR A 28 -7.17 -11.32 -1.24
N ALA A 29 -6.32 -11.91 -2.07
CA ALA A 29 -5.71 -11.25 -3.21
C ALA A 29 -5.84 -12.09 -4.49
N VAL A 30 -6.21 -11.43 -5.58
CA VAL A 30 -6.31 -12.02 -6.92
C VAL A 30 -5.48 -11.20 -7.90
N HIS A 31 -4.51 -11.85 -8.54
CA HIS A 31 -3.63 -11.22 -9.53
C HIS A 31 -4.13 -11.51 -10.94
N PHE A 32 -4.50 -10.44 -11.64
CA PHE A 32 -4.74 -10.41 -13.08
C PHE A 32 -3.54 -9.81 -13.79
N SER A 33 -3.50 -9.96 -15.12
CA SER A 33 -2.40 -9.45 -15.94
C SER A 33 -2.27 -7.92 -15.91
N ASN A 34 -3.35 -7.20 -15.67
CA ASN A 34 -3.40 -5.74 -15.67
C ASN A 34 -3.66 -5.13 -14.28
N LYS A 35 -4.01 -5.95 -13.29
CA LYS A 35 -4.42 -5.44 -11.98
C LYS A 35 -4.37 -6.50 -10.90
N THR A 36 -4.15 -6.06 -9.68
CA THR A 36 -4.35 -6.88 -8.48
C THR A 36 -5.59 -6.41 -7.73
N LEU A 37 -6.45 -7.36 -7.34
CA LEU A 37 -7.56 -7.10 -6.42
C LEU A 37 -7.14 -7.54 -5.03
N LEU A 38 -7.26 -6.66 -4.05
CA LEU A 38 -7.01 -6.94 -2.64
C LEU A 38 -8.27 -6.66 -1.83
N HIS A 39 -8.75 -7.67 -1.12
CA HIS A 39 -9.82 -7.56 -0.14
C HIS A 39 -9.24 -7.61 1.26
N ILE A 40 -9.63 -6.66 2.11
CA ILE A 40 -9.24 -6.53 3.52
C ILE A 40 -10.53 -6.48 4.34
N ARG A 41 -10.99 -7.64 4.80
CA ARG A 41 -12.23 -7.75 5.57
C ARG A 41 -11.95 -7.66 7.05
N PHE A 42 -12.79 -6.93 7.74
CA PHE A 42 -12.81 -6.87 9.20
C PHE A 42 -14.09 -7.53 9.69
N ASN A 43 -13.98 -8.67 10.37
CA ASN A 43 -15.13 -9.48 10.79
C ASN A 43 -16.12 -9.76 9.64
N GLY A 44 -15.59 -10.12 8.46
CA GLY A 44 -16.37 -10.39 7.24
C GLY A 44 -16.89 -9.14 6.49
N GLU A 45 -16.75 -7.94 7.04
CA GLU A 45 -17.26 -6.71 6.43
C GLU A 45 -16.25 -6.03 5.49
N MET A 46 -16.76 -5.35 4.46
CA MET A 46 -16.03 -4.43 3.57
C MET A 46 -16.99 -3.31 3.12
N ASP A 47 -16.56 -2.06 3.15
CA ASP A 47 -17.45 -0.91 2.87
C ASP A 47 -16.79 0.24 2.08
N ALA A 48 -15.48 0.15 1.79
CA ALA A 48 -14.76 1.15 1.02
C ALA A 48 -13.86 0.52 -0.05
N THR A 49 -13.84 1.10 -1.25
CA THR A 49 -13.03 0.64 -2.38
C THR A 49 -12.22 1.79 -2.98
N TYR A 50 -10.93 1.54 -3.17
CA TYR A 50 -9.96 2.46 -3.74
C TYR A 50 -9.24 1.80 -4.90
N GLU A 51 -9.08 2.55 -5.98
CA GLU A 51 -8.17 2.21 -7.06
C GLU A 51 -6.89 3.02 -6.89
N VAL A 52 -5.75 2.33 -6.82
CA VAL A 52 -4.42 2.94 -6.78
C VAL A 52 -3.72 2.60 -8.10
N GLN A 53 -3.31 3.63 -8.82
CA GLN A 53 -2.54 3.50 -10.06
C GLN A 53 -1.21 4.23 -9.90
N PRO A 54 -0.08 3.66 -10.35
CA PRO A 54 1.15 4.43 -10.47
C PRO A 54 0.93 5.62 -11.43
N ARG A 55 1.52 6.76 -11.11
CA ARG A 55 1.54 7.98 -11.92
C ARG A 55 2.79 7.96 -12.78
N GLY A 56 2.59 7.95 -14.09
CA GLY A 56 3.66 8.04 -15.08
C GLY A 56 3.93 6.73 -15.80
N ALA A 57 4.60 6.82 -16.94
CA ALA A 57 5.19 5.65 -17.59
C ALA A 57 6.37 5.19 -16.71
N GLY A 58 6.14 4.24 -15.83
CA GLY A 58 7.22 3.67 -15.02
C GLY A 58 8.32 3.07 -15.92
N GLY A 59 9.58 3.26 -15.50
CA GLY A 59 10.66 2.34 -15.86
C GLY A 59 11.21 2.41 -17.30
N LEU A 60 11.82 3.54 -17.69
CA LEU A 60 13.07 3.48 -18.49
C LEU A 60 14.30 3.69 -17.59
N GLY A 61 14.20 3.27 -16.33
CA GLY A 61 15.15 3.62 -15.27
C GLY A 61 15.65 2.44 -14.46
N ALA A 62 15.78 1.25 -15.05
CA ALA A 62 16.62 0.18 -14.54
C ALA A 62 16.85 -0.82 -15.69
N ASP A 63 18.11 -1.13 -15.99
CA ASP A 63 18.59 -2.07 -17.02
C ASP A 63 18.76 -1.59 -18.47
N VAL A 64 19.18 -0.35 -18.68
CA VAL A 64 20.25 -0.11 -19.67
C VAL A 64 21.34 0.66 -18.96
N GLY A 65 22.48 0.01 -18.75
CA GLY A 65 23.67 0.67 -18.23
C GLY A 65 24.00 1.93 -19.03
N ALA A 66 24.38 2.96 -18.28
CA ALA A 66 24.89 4.27 -18.71
C ALA A 66 23.85 5.42 -18.85
N PRO A 67 24.25 6.64 -18.44
CA PRO A 67 23.37 7.61 -17.81
C PRO A 67 23.11 8.80 -18.74
N HIS A 68 21.92 8.92 -19.31
CA HIS A 68 21.53 10.11 -20.09
C HIS A 68 20.07 10.46 -19.83
N GLY A 69 19.87 11.29 -18.81
CA GLY A 69 18.57 11.87 -18.47
C GLY A 69 18.66 13.16 -17.64
N ARG A 70 19.84 13.78 -17.54
CA ARG A 70 19.96 15.21 -17.18
C ARG A 70 19.49 16.01 -18.40
N ALA A 71 18.21 16.34 -18.44
CA ALA A 71 17.67 17.32 -19.38
C ALA A 71 16.65 18.23 -18.69
N ALA A 72 17.05 18.78 -17.54
CA ALA A 72 16.61 20.08 -17.07
C ALA A 72 17.76 20.66 -16.23
N HIS A 73 18.19 21.87 -16.56
CA HIS A 73 19.29 22.64 -15.94
C HIS A 73 20.73 22.28 -16.35
N THR A 74 21.09 22.65 -17.60
CA THR A 74 22.41 23.21 -17.89
C THR A 74 22.27 24.73 -18.04
N LEU A 75 22.30 25.44 -16.92
CA LEU A 75 22.88 26.78 -16.84
C LEU A 75 23.88 26.72 -15.69
N GLY A 76 25.14 27.00 -16.02
CA GLY A 76 26.29 26.63 -15.21
C GLY A 76 26.34 27.24 -13.81
N ALA A 77 26.73 26.39 -12.87
CA ALA A 77 27.45 26.65 -11.63
C ALA A 77 27.99 25.26 -11.24
N GLU A 78 29.29 25.03 -11.41
CA GLU A 78 30.27 25.03 -10.31
C GLU A 78 29.85 24.16 -9.12
N GLU A 79 30.78 23.27 -8.76
CA GLU A 79 30.73 22.31 -7.67
C GLU A 79 30.25 22.98 -6.37
N ASP A 80 29.07 22.60 -5.89
CA ASP A 80 28.73 22.78 -4.47
C ASP A 80 27.62 21.81 -4.07
N GLU A 81 27.95 21.05 -3.02
CA GLU A 81 27.09 20.50 -1.97
C GLU A 81 26.06 19.39 -2.30
N GLU A 82 26.11 18.38 -1.44
CA GLU A 82 25.23 17.23 -1.30
C GLU A 82 23.76 17.67 -1.10
N GLU A 83 23.02 17.92 -2.18
CA GLU A 83 21.56 17.88 -2.12
C GLU A 83 21.11 16.41 -2.25
N ASP A 84 20.93 15.74 -1.10
CA ASP A 84 20.15 14.52 -0.99
C ASP A 84 18.75 14.78 -1.56
N PHE A 85 18.54 14.49 -2.84
CA PHE A 85 17.23 14.58 -3.47
C PHE A 85 16.32 13.54 -2.83
N VAL A 86 15.52 13.97 -1.85
CA VAL A 86 14.51 13.13 -1.21
C VAL A 86 13.37 12.92 -2.20
N GLU A 87 13.43 11.83 -2.96
CA GLU A 87 12.35 11.43 -3.85
C GLU A 87 11.13 10.99 -3.02
N ASP A 88 10.05 11.78 -3.06
CA ASP A 88 8.77 11.41 -2.44
C ASP A 88 8.06 10.34 -3.28
N ARG A 89 8.25 9.08 -2.89
CA ARG A 89 7.67 7.92 -3.59
C ARG A 89 6.16 7.83 -3.49
N LEU A 90 5.53 8.44 -2.48
CA LEU A 90 4.07 8.39 -2.36
C LEU A 90 3.40 9.28 -3.40
N SER A 91 4.11 10.33 -3.87
CA SER A 91 3.65 11.19 -4.97
C SER A 91 3.56 10.45 -6.32
N ASN A 92 4.19 9.28 -6.43
CA ASN A 92 4.15 8.41 -7.61
C ASN A 92 2.84 7.63 -7.73
N TYR A 93 1.86 7.79 -6.82
CA TYR A 93 0.58 7.09 -6.92
C TYR A 93 -0.59 8.06 -7.10
N SER A 94 -1.57 7.62 -7.90
CA SER A 94 -2.88 8.24 -8.06
C SER A 94 -3.90 7.36 -7.34
N VAL A 95 -4.56 7.92 -6.33
CA VAL A 95 -5.62 7.23 -5.58
C VAL A 95 -6.98 7.77 -6.00
N ALA A 96 -7.84 6.90 -6.50
CA ALA A 96 -9.23 7.20 -6.83
C ALA A 96 -10.17 6.37 -5.97
N MET A 97 -11.01 7.03 -5.17
CA MET A 97 -12.09 6.35 -4.46
C MET A 97 -13.18 5.91 -5.44
N LYS A 98 -13.60 4.65 -5.35
CA LYS A 98 -14.73 4.10 -6.13
C LYS A 98 -16.00 3.98 -5.29
N MET A 99 -15.84 3.67 -4.01
CA MET A 99 -16.94 3.49 -3.05
C MET A 99 -16.45 3.83 -1.64
N GLY A 100 -17.29 4.45 -0.81
CA GLY A 100 -16.98 4.79 0.58
C GLY A 100 -17.10 6.29 0.90
N ASN A 101 -16.46 6.71 1.99
CA ASN A 101 -16.49 8.10 2.48
C ASN A 101 -15.31 8.91 1.91
N SER A 102 -15.57 9.80 0.94
CA SER A 102 -14.55 10.62 0.29
C SER A 102 -13.85 11.64 1.20
N ASN A 103 -14.40 11.91 2.39
CA ASN A 103 -13.80 12.85 3.34
C ASN A 103 -12.79 12.19 4.28
N ASP A 104 -12.59 10.87 4.19
CA ASP A 104 -11.59 10.16 4.98
C ASP A 104 -10.19 10.40 4.41
N MET A 105 -9.37 11.18 5.13
CA MET A 105 -7.99 11.48 4.74
C MET A 105 -7.00 10.36 5.11
N LYS A 106 -7.38 9.40 5.97
CA LYS A 106 -6.49 8.34 6.45
C LYS A 106 -6.39 7.20 5.43
N LEU A 107 -7.53 6.78 4.89
CA LEU A 107 -7.60 5.63 4.00
C LEU A 107 -6.78 5.80 2.70
N PRO A 108 -6.71 6.98 2.05
CA PRO A 108 -5.80 7.20 0.94
C PRO A 108 -4.33 6.92 1.30
N VAL A 109 -3.88 7.33 2.50
CA VAL A 109 -2.52 7.06 2.97
C VAL A 109 -2.29 5.56 3.15
N VAL A 110 -3.24 4.87 3.78
CA VAL A 110 -3.19 3.41 3.98
C VAL A 110 -3.04 2.67 2.64
N VAL A 111 -3.87 3.01 1.64
CA VAL A 111 -3.82 2.30 0.35
C VAL A 111 -2.57 2.62 -0.47
N MET A 112 -1.98 3.82 -0.33
CA MET A 112 -0.67 4.12 -0.93
C MET A 112 0.45 3.31 -0.28
N GLN A 113 0.45 3.16 1.05
CA GLN A 113 1.43 2.32 1.75
C GLN A 113 1.31 0.84 1.36
N ILE A 114 0.09 0.37 1.15
CA ILE A 114 -0.15 -0.97 0.60
C ILE A 114 0.40 -1.07 -0.83
N ALA A 115 0.15 -0.07 -1.69
CA ALA A 115 0.67 -0.08 -3.06
C ALA A 115 2.21 -0.16 -3.09
N GLU A 116 2.90 0.62 -2.26
CA GLU A 116 4.36 0.58 -2.11
C GLU A 116 4.87 -0.80 -1.67
N LEU A 117 4.18 -1.45 -0.73
CA LEU A 117 4.50 -2.83 -0.33
C LEU A 117 4.35 -3.80 -1.51
N TYR A 118 3.31 -3.63 -2.32
CA TYR A 118 3.08 -4.47 -3.48
C TYR A 118 4.17 -4.30 -4.52
N GLU A 119 4.52 -3.05 -4.85
CA GLU A 119 5.56 -2.75 -5.83
C GLU A 119 6.93 -3.28 -5.40
N ARG A 120 7.29 -3.13 -4.13
CA ARG A 120 8.66 -3.44 -3.66
C ARG A 120 8.88 -4.87 -3.22
N ALA A 121 7.86 -5.56 -2.76
CA ALA A 121 8.04 -6.87 -2.12
C ALA A 121 7.11 -7.95 -2.68
N VAL A 122 5.84 -7.63 -2.94
CA VAL A 122 4.90 -8.64 -3.44
C VAL A 122 5.13 -8.95 -4.91
N TYR A 123 5.15 -7.95 -5.79
CA TYR A 123 5.33 -8.19 -7.22
C TYR A 123 6.67 -8.83 -7.56
N PRO A 124 7.81 -8.42 -6.97
CA PRO A 124 9.09 -9.10 -7.20
C PRO A 124 9.09 -10.55 -6.69
N SER A 125 8.40 -10.87 -5.59
CA SER A 125 8.33 -12.25 -5.09
C SER A 125 7.38 -13.13 -5.92
N VAL A 126 6.31 -12.56 -6.48
CA VAL A 126 5.30 -13.28 -7.24
C VAL A 126 5.72 -13.49 -8.71
N PHE A 127 6.24 -12.45 -9.36
CA PHE A 127 6.57 -12.46 -10.78
C PHE A 127 8.08 -12.61 -11.05
N GLY A 128 8.92 -12.56 -10.00
CA GLY A 128 10.37 -12.61 -10.09
C GLY A 128 11.01 -11.24 -10.30
N ALA A 129 12.28 -11.10 -9.90
CA ALA A 129 13.00 -9.81 -9.92
C ALA A 129 13.16 -9.17 -11.32
N GLN A 130 13.03 -9.97 -12.40
CA GLN A 130 13.11 -9.49 -13.78
C GLN A 130 11.76 -9.17 -14.41
N SER A 131 10.67 -9.61 -13.78
CA SER A 131 9.35 -9.10 -14.11
C SER A 131 9.19 -7.84 -13.27
N GLN A 132 9.69 -6.71 -13.77
CA GLN A 132 9.00 -5.47 -13.44
C GLN A 132 7.55 -5.74 -13.80
N ALA A 133 6.69 -5.95 -12.79
CA ALA A 133 5.25 -5.89 -12.99
C ALA A 133 5.08 -4.60 -13.78
N GLY A 134 4.64 -4.73 -15.03
CA GLY A 134 4.77 -3.64 -15.98
C GLY A 134 4.23 -2.35 -15.35
N PRO A 135 4.74 -1.18 -15.77
CA PRO A 135 4.52 0.12 -15.13
C PRO A 135 3.06 0.55 -14.90
N ASP A 136 2.09 -0.27 -15.29
CA ASP A 136 0.66 -0.01 -15.28
C ASP A 136 -0.14 -1.00 -14.40
N LEU A 137 0.51 -1.88 -13.62
CA LEU A 137 -0.22 -2.90 -12.85
C LEU A 137 -0.92 -2.29 -11.64
N GLY A 138 -2.13 -1.78 -11.89
CA GLY A 138 -2.95 -1.11 -10.89
C GLY A 138 -3.31 -2.02 -9.71
N LEU A 139 -3.68 -1.42 -8.60
CA LEU A 139 -4.16 -2.09 -7.41
C LEU A 139 -5.58 -1.62 -7.11
N LEU A 140 -6.52 -2.55 -6.90
CA LEU A 140 -7.84 -2.25 -6.39
C LEU A 140 -7.96 -2.81 -4.97
N VAL A 141 -8.04 -1.92 -3.99
CA VAL A 141 -8.16 -2.28 -2.57
C VAL A 141 -9.60 -2.08 -2.14
N THR A 142 -10.27 -3.13 -1.70
CA THR A 142 -11.55 -3.04 -0.99
C THR A 142 -11.34 -3.42 0.47
N LEU A 143 -11.66 -2.51 1.38
CA LEU A 143 -11.39 -2.65 2.81
C LEU A 143 -12.59 -2.25 3.66
N SER A 144 -12.58 -2.67 4.93
CA SER A 144 -13.49 -2.15 5.95
C SER A 144 -12.94 -0.88 6.59
N SER A 145 -13.65 0.23 6.41
CA SER A 145 -13.34 1.50 7.05
C SER A 145 -13.62 1.50 8.56
N ARG A 146 -14.38 0.52 9.08
CA ARG A 146 -14.61 0.36 10.53
C ARG A 146 -13.32 0.06 11.29
N PHE A 147 -12.41 -0.71 10.70
CA PHE A 147 -11.11 -1.04 11.31
C PHE A 147 -10.29 0.22 11.69
N TRP A 148 -10.47 1.31 10.94
CA TRP A 148 -9.74 2.57 11.10
C TRP A 148 -10.47 3.62 11.94
N ARG A 149 -11.74 3.40 12.26
CA ARG A 149 -12.57 4.32 13.06
C ARG A 149 -12.53 4.01 14.56
N THR A 150 -12.02 2.86 14.96
CA THR A 150 -12.04 2.39 16.35
C THR A 150 -11.00 3.13 17.19
N GLY A 151 -11.25 4.38 17.55
CA GLY A 151 -10.41 5.16 18.46
C GLY A 151 -11.31 5.88 19.44
N GLY A 152 -11.43 5.35 20.66
CA GLY A 152 -12.21 5.99 21.71
C GLY A 152 -11.67 7.39 22.00
N ALA A 153 -12.56 8.31 22.35
CA ALA A 153 -12.33 9.74 22.58
C ALA A 153 -11.37 10.11 23.74
N GLY A 154 -10.46 9.23 24.13
CA GLY A 154 -9.53 9.43 25.26
C GLY A 154 -8.19 8.69 25.17
N SER A 155 -7.92 7.90 24.13
CA SER A 155 -6.61 7.31 23.87
C SER A 155 -5.96 8.01 22.69
N SER A 156 -4.66 8.32 22.76
CA SER A 156 -3.88 8.91 21.67
C SER A 156 -4.10 8.15 20.35
N ALA A 157 -5.01 8.64 19.51
CA ALA A 157 -5.55 7.89 18.37
C ALA A 157 -4.51 7.65 17.25
N SER A 158 -3.42 8.42 17.23
CA SER A 158 -2.39 8.33 16.20
C SER A 158 -1.47 7.12 16.35
N SER A 159 -1.16 6.68 17.57
CA SER A 159 -0.28 5.51 17.77
C SER A 159 -1.00 4.23 17.36
N SER A 160 -2.29 4.10 17.68
CA SER A 160 -3.08 2.93 17.30
C SER A 160 -3.27 2.78 15.80
N ASP A 161 -3.37 3.89 15.06
CA ASP A 161 -3.58 3.84 13.60
C ASP A 161 -2.33 3.33 12.86
N PHE A 162 -1.14 3.75 13.30
CA PHE A 162 0.12 3.25 12.75
C PHE A 162 0.31 1.77 13.05
N ASP A 163 0.05 1.33 14.28
CA ASP A 163 0.17 -0.08 14.67
C ASP A 163 -0.79 -0.96 13.86
N ARG A 164 -2.00 -0.46 13.57
CA ARG A 164 -2.97 -1.11 12.68
C ARG A 164 -2.47 -1.21 11.25
N LEU A 165 -1.89 -0.13 10.72
CA LEU A 165 -1.28 -0.15 9.39
C LEU A 165 -0.15 -1.17 9.32
N MET A 166 0.76 -1.15 10.29
CA MET A 166 1.84 -2.13 10.37
C MET A 166 1.33 -3.56 10.46
N PHE A 167 0.29 -3.80 11.26
CA PHE A 167 -0.36 -5.11 11.34
C PHE A 167 -0.92 -5.58 9.99
N VAL A 168 -1.59 -4.69 9.25
CA VAL A 168 -2.12 -5.00 7.91
C VAL A 168 -0.98 -5.29 6.93
N LEU A 169 0.04 -4.43 6.87
CA LEU A 169 1.19 -4.60 5.97
C LEU A 169 1.96 -5.90 6.27
N GLN A 170 2.18 -6.22 7.55
CA GLN A 170 2.81 -7.46 7.96
C GLN A 170 1.96 -8.69 7.61
N SER A 171 0.63 -8.59 7.76
CA SER A 171 -0.29 -9.67 7.38
C SER A 171 -0.29 -9.89 5.87
N ILE A 172 -0.22 -8.82 5.06
CA ILE A 172 -0.06 -8.94 3.60
C ILE A 172 1.27 -9.63 3.28
N ARG A 173 2.37 -9.27 3.95
CA ARG A 173 3.66 -9.95 3.77
C ARG A 173 3.60 -11.44 4.09
N GLU A 174 3.02 -11.77 5.24
CA GLU A 174 2.82 -13.16 5.69
C GLU A 174 2.01 -13.98 4.67
N MET A 175 0.98 -13.37 4.06
CA MET A 175 0.17 -14.01 3.01
C MET A 175 0.99 -14.46 1.78
N TYR A 176 2.11 -13.80 1.48
CA TYR A 176 3.03 -14.18 0.40
C TYR A 176 4.29 -14.93 0.90
N GLY A 177 4.45 -15.08 2.22
CA GLY A 177 5.63 -15.72 2.81
C GLY A 177 6.91 -14.88 2.74
N ILE A 178 6.79 -13.54 2.81
CA ILE A 178 7.89 -12.56 2.72
C ILE A 178 8.07 -11.73 4.00
#